data_AF-A0A2G5TTF7-F1
#
_entry.id   AF-A0A2G5TTF7-F1
#
_cell.length_a   1.000
_cell.length_b   1.000
_cell.length_c   1.000
_cell.angle_alpha   90.00
_cell.angle_beta   90.00
_cell.angle_gamma   90.00
#
_symmetry.space_group_name_H-M   'P 1'
#
loop_
_entity.id
_entity.type
_entity.pdbx_description
1 polymer ?
#
loop_
_entity_poly.entity_id
_entity_poly.type
_entity_poly.pdbx_seq_one_letter_code
_entity_poly.pdbx_strand_id
1 'polypeptide(L)'
;MKERKTESVFWSHPLAFWLQDCALGDPPLIPEQEWRMEHRLNCPKIHFEEISNGFLMTSLMKFIDPQTQLSLDFSENGKSKKGRSLQFQNLLIRISRFYETNLEQIIVCQLPDLHTLTRIEFDGEDFFFVKFELSYLDSHERYQKVIN
;
A
#
# COMPACT_ATOMS: atom_id res chain seq x y z
N MET A 1 -10.66 -24.10 1.48
CA MET A 1 -9.44 -23.34 1.15
C MET A 1 -8.97 -22.70 2.44
N LYS A 2 -7.77 -23.05 2.93
CA LYS A 2 -7.28 -22.58 4.24
C LYS A 2 -6.76 -21.15 4.04
N GLU A 3 -7.47 -20.14 4.55
CA GLU A 3 -6.94 -18.78 4.60
C GLU A 3 -5.60 -18.83 5.34
N ARG A 4 -4.57 -18.23 4.74
CA ARG A 4 -3.26 -18.16 5.36
C ARG A 4 -3.39 -17.25 6.58
N LYS A 5 -2.85 -17.63 7.74
CA LYS A 5 -2.90 -16.82 8.98
C LYS A 5 -2.50 -15.35 8.74
N THR A 6 -1.62 -15.12 7.78
CA THR A 6 -1.14 -13.80 7.39
C THR A 6 -2.20 -12.94 6.70
N GLU A 7 -3.05 -13.55 5.88
CA GLU A 7 -4.15 -12.88 5.21
C GLU A 7 -5.25 -12.47 6.20
N SER A 8 -5.58 -13.34 7.17
CA SER A 8 -6.56 -12.99 8.21
C SER A 8 -6.11 -11.83 9.09
N VAL A 9 -4.80 -11.72 9.37
CA VAL A 9 -4.24 -10.60 10.13
C VAL A 9 -4.26 -9.32 9.29
N PHE A 10 -3.88 -9.39 8.01
CA PHE A 10 -3.95 -8.23 7.12
C PHE A 10 -5.37 -7.65 7.04
N TRP A 11 -6.37 -8.49 6.80
CA TRP A 11 -7.77 -8.05 6.71
C TRP A 11 -8.37 -7.61 8.03
N SER A 12 -7.71 -7.84 9.17
CA SER A 12 -8.10 -7.29 10.46
C SER A 12 -7.64 -5.84 10.67
N HIS A 13 -6.76 -5.33 9.83
CA HIS A 13 -6.17 -4.00 9.98
C HIS A 13 -7.07 -2.90 9.37
N PRO A 14 -7.27 -1.75 10.04
CA PRO A 14 -8.15 -0.66 9.54
C PRO A 14 -7.82 -0.17 8.12
N LEU A 15 -6.52 -0.08 7.81
CA LEU A 15 -6.08 0.29 6.46
C LEU A 15 -6.57 -0.71 5.38
N ALA A 16 -6.66 -2.00 5.69
CA ALA A 16 -7.16 -3.00 4.75
C ALA A 16 -8.66 -2.80 4.46
N PHE A 17 -9.46 -2.47 5.49
CA PHE A 17 -10.86 -2.10 5.31
C PHE A 17 -11.01 -0.84 4.46
N TRP A 18 -10.24 0.21 4.75
CA TRP A 18 -10.28 1.44 3.96
C TRP A 18 -9.88 1.20 2.49
N LEU A 19 -8.84 0.39 2.24
CA LEU A 19 -8.46 -0.01 0.88
C LEU A 19 -9.59 -0.76 0.17
N GLN A 20 -10.32 -1.62 0.89
CA GLN A 20 -11.46 -2.34 0.36
C GLN A 20 -12.60 -1.38 0.00
N ASP A 21 -12.91 -0.41 0.86
CA ASP A 21 -13.94 0.61 0.60
C ASP A 21 -13.59 1.46 -0.64
N CYS A 22 -12.32 1.84 -0.81
CA CYS A 22 -11.90 2.56 -2.01
C CYS A 22 -12.02 1.72 -3.29
N ALA A 23 -11.83 0.41 -3.20
CA ALA A 23 -11.78 -0.50 -4.35
C ALA A 23 -13.14 -1.11 -4.73
N LEU A 24 -14.02 -1.34 -3.75
CA LEU A 24 -15.33 -1.99 -3.91
C LEU A 24 -16.50 -1.12 -3.44
N GLY A 25 -16.26 0.14 -3.07
CA GLY A 25 -17.33 1.08 -2.75
C GLY A 25 -18.32 1.25 -3.89
N ASP A 26 -19.45 1.92 -3.62
CA ASP A 26 -20.49 2.17 -4.62
C ASP A 26 -20.68 3.68 -4.84
N PRO A 27 -20.14 4.28 -5.93
CA PRO A 27 -19.24 3.66 -6.92
C PRO A 27 -17.80 3.52 -6.40
N PRO A 28 -16.98 2.60 -6.96
CA PRO A 28 -15.61 2.41 -6.50
C PRO A 28 -14.75 3.60 -6.95
N LEU A 29 -13.81 4.03 -6.09
CA LEU A 29 -12.93 5.15 -6.40
C LEU A 29 -11.95 4.78 -7.53
N ILE A 30 -11.46 3.53 -7.52
CA ILE A 30 -10.63 2.98 -8.58
C ILE A 30 -11.42 1.90 -9.31
N PRO A 31 -11.77 2.10 -10.60
CA PRO A 31 -12.49 1.11 -11.38
C PRO A 31 -11.79 -0.25 -11.36
N GLU A 32 -12.55 -1.34 -11.16
CA GLU A 32 -11.99 -2.69 -11.09
C GLU A 32 -11.16 -3.06 -12.33
N GLN A 33 -11.54 -2.53 -13.50
CA GLN A 33 -10.84 -2.77 -14.77
C GLN A 33 -9.39 -2.27 -14.77
N GLU A 34 -9.02 -1.36 -13.87
CA GLU A 34 -7.65 -0.84 -13.81
C GLU A 34 -6.70 -1.78 -13.07
N TRP A 35 -7.15 -2.43 -12.00
CA TRP A 35 -6.26 -3.14 -11.06
C TRP A 35 -6.54 -4.64 -10.94
N ARG A 36 -7.76 -5.06 -11.28
CA ARG A 36 -8.23 -6.42 -11.08
C ARG A 36 -8.05 -7.28 -12.33
N MET A 37 -7.85 -8.57 -12.14
CA MET A 37 -7.79 -9.51 -13.26
C MET A 37 -9.17 -9.70 -13.89
N GLU A 38 -9.24 -9.83 -15.23
CA GLU A 38 -10.51 -9.89 -15.97
C GLU A 38 -11.48 -10.97 -15.43
N HIS A 39 -10.98 -12.17 -15.14
CA HIS A 39 -11.80 -13.28 -14.61
C HIS A 39 -12.29 -13.08 -13.17
N ARG A 40 -11.86 -11.99 -12.51
CA ARG A 40 -12.20 -11.63 -11.13
C ARG A 40 -13.06 -10.37 -11.04
N LEU A 41 -13.36 -9.71 -12.15
CA LEU A 41 -14.23 -8.55 -12.18
C LEU A 41 -15.60 -8.88 -11.56
N ASN A 42 -16.20 -7.91 -10.86
CA ASN A 42 -17.47 -8.00 -10.14
C ASN A 42 -17.48 -9.03 -8.98
N CYS A 43 -16.31 -9.43 -8.48
CA CYS A 43 -16.22 -10.28 -7.29
C CYS A 43 -16.33 -9.44 -6.00
N PRO A 44 -17.20 -9.82 -5.04
CA PRO A 44 -17.42 -9.04 -3.82
C PRO A 44 -16.26 -9.11 -2.82
N LYS A 45 -15.32 -10.05 -3.03
CA LYS A 45 -14.15 -10.24 -2.16
C LYS A 45 -12.88 -9.93 -2.95
N ILE A 46 -12.02 -9.10 -2.38
CA ILE A 46 -10.64 -8.89 -2.83
C ILE A 46 -9.77 -9.96 -2.19
N HIS A 47 -8.95 -10.64 -2.98
CA HIS A 47 -7.88 -11.48 -2.46
C HIS A 47 -6.62 -10.65 -2.24
N PHE A 48 -5.86 -11.00 -1.21
CA PHE A 48 -4.65 -10.26 -0.84
C PHE A 48 -3.68 -10.05 -2.02
N GLU A 49 -3.52 -11.06 -2.89
CA GLU A 49 -2.61 -11.00 -4.04
C GLU A 49 -3.02 -9.95 -5.08
N GLU A 50 -4.30 -9.56 -5.10
CA GLU A 50 -4.82 -8.54 -6.01
C GLU A 50 -4.37 -7.12 -5.59
N ILE A 51 -4.00 -6.92 -4.31
CA ILE A 51 -3.62 -5.61 -3.75
C ILE A 51 -2.16 -5.54 -3.29
N SER A 52 -1.52 -6.68 -3.03
CA SER A 52 -0.14 -6.76 -2.54
C SER A 52 0.92 -6.48 -3.62
N ASN A 53 0.52 -6.09 -4.82
CA ASN A 53 1.41 -5.73 -5.92
C ASN A 53 1.76 -4.22 -5.96
N GLY A 54 1.18 -3.43 -5.04
CA GLY A 54 1.37 -1.99 -4.94
C GLY A 54 0.58 -1.15 -5.95
N PHE A 55 -0.13 -1.78 -6.90
CA PHE A 55 -0.87 -1.08 -7.95
C PHE A 55 -2.02 -0.26 -7.36
N LEU A 56 -2.89 -0.89 -6.56
CA LEU A 56 -4.08 -0.23 -6.01
C LEU A 56 -3.69 1.01 -5.19
N MET A 57 -2.71 0.86 -4.30
CA MET A 57 -2.18 1.96 -3.48
C MET A 57 -1.56 3.08 -4.33
N THR A 58 -0.83 2.73 -5.38
CA THR A 58 -0.24 3.72 -6.30
C THR A 58 -1.31 4.48 -7.08
N SER A 59 -2.38 3.79 -7.50
CA SER A 59 -3.53 4.41 -8.14
C SER A 59 -4.30 5.34 -7.19
N LEU A 60 -4.43 4.98 -5.90
CA LEU A 60 -5.05 5.85 -4.89
C LEU A 60 -4.31 7.18 -4.74
N MET A 61 -2.98 7.18 -4.86
CA MET A 61 -2.20 8.42 -4.78
C MET A 61 -2.57 9.43 -5.89
N LYS A 62 -3.15 9.01 -7.02
CA LYS A 62 -3.67 9.96 -8.03
C LYS A 62 -4.87 10.76 -7.52
N PHE A 63 -5.67 10.18 -6.63
CA PHE A 63 -6.84 10.82 -6.04
C PHE A 63 -6.46 11.68 -4.82
N ILE A 64 -5.47 11.22 -4.05
CA ILE A 64 -4.94 11.96 -2.89
C ILE A 64 -4.17 13.19 -3.35
N ASP A 65 -3.35 13.05 -4.39
CA ASP A 65 -2.54 14.14 -4.95
C ASP A 65 -2.56 14.14 -6.48
N PRO A 66 -3.59 14.75 -7.09
CA PRO A 66 -3.76 14.78 -8.55
C PRO A 66 -2.67 15.56 -9.30
N GLN A 67 -1.95 16.45 -8.60
CA GLN A 67 -0.94 17.31 -9.22
C GLN A 67 0.39 16.58 -9.48
N THR A 68 0.63 15.48 -8.77
CA THR A 68 1.85 14.67 -8.95
C THR A 68 1.74 13.79 -10.21
N GLN A 69 2.18 14.35 -11.33
CA GLN A 69 2.31 13.66 -12.63
C GLN A 69 3.58 12.80 -12.70
N LEU A 70 3.64 11.71 -11.93
CA LEU A 70 4.59 10.63 -12.24
C LEU A 70 3.92 9.68 -13.24
N SER A 71 4.50 9.58 -14.45
CA SER A 71 4.08 8.60 -15.46
C SER A 71 4.12 7.20 -14.85
N LEU A 72 2.95 6.61 -14.68
CA LEU A 72 2.84 5.24 -14.20
C LEU A 72 2.92 4.35 -15.43
N ASP A 73 4.08 3.71 -15.59
CA ASP A 73 4.19 2.61 -16.54
C ASP A 73 3.49 1.38 -15.94
N PHE A 74 2.20 1.29 -16.22
CA PHE A 74 1.35 0.16 -15.85
C PHE A 74 1.53 -1.03 -16.81
N SER A 75 2.40 -0.95 -17.81
CA SER A 75 2.57 -2.05 -18.79
C SER A 75 2.93 -3.39 -18.13
N GLU A 76 3.58 -3.37 -16.96
CA GLU A 76 3.89 -4.59 -16.20
C GLU A 76 2.91 -4.95 -15.08
N ASN A 77 1.91 -4.11 -14.73
CA ASN A 77 0.87 -4.34 -13.69
C ASN A 77 1.33 -5.08 -12.40
N GLY A 78 2.60 -4.94 -11.99
CA GLY A 78 3.16 -5.69 -10.86
C GLY A 78 3.15 -7.22 -11.04
N LYS A 79 3.01 -7.73 -12.27
CA LYS A 79 3.02 -9.17 -12.58
C LYS A 79 4.42 -9.77 -12.43
N SER A 80 5.45 -8.99 -12.76
CA SER A 80 6.86 -9.38 -12.60
C SER A 80 7.42 -8.84 -11.28
N LYS A 81 8.47 -9.48 -10.74
CA LYS A 81 9.19 -8.95 -9.55
C LYS A 81 9.73 -7.54 -9.80
N LYS A 82 10.21 -7.27 -11.02
CA LYS A 82 10.71 -5.96 -11.44
C LYS A 82 9.57 -4.94 -11.48
N GLY A 83 8.41 -5.32 -12.03
CA GLY A 83 7.20 -4.52 -12.05
C GLY A 83 6.72 -4.17 -10.64
N ARG A 84 6.66 -5.14 -9.72
CA ARG A 84 6.32 -4.88 -8.30
C ARG A 84 7.29 -3.90 -7.65
N SER A 85 8.60 -4.10 -7.88
CA SER A 85 9.62 -3.20 -7.35
C SER A 85 9.43 -1.77 -7.82
N LEU A 86 9.13 -1.59 -9.11
CA LEU A 86 8.90 -0.27 -9.69
C LEU A 86 7.63 0.37 -9.11
N GLN A 87 6.54 -0.39 -8.96
CA GLN A 87 5.29 0.11 -8.38
C GLN A 87 5.50 0.58 -6.94
N PHE A 88 6.13 -0.24 -6.10
CA PHE A 88 6.41 0.14 -4.72
C PHE A 88 7.38 1.32 -4.62
N GLN A 89 8.39 1.39 -5.50
CA GLN A 89 9.32 2.53 -5.52
C GLN A 89 8.58 3.83 -5.86
N ASN A 90 7.73 3.80 -6.87
CA ASN A 90 6.91 4.96 -7.26
C ASN A 90 5.96 5.38 -6.14
N LEU A 91 5.35 4.41 -5.45
CA LEU A 91 4.48 4.67 -4.30
C LEU A 91 5.23 5.38 -3.16
N LEU A 92 6.39 4.87 -2.77
CA LEU A 92 7.19 5.45 -1.69
C LEU A 92 7.67 6.87 -2.03
N ILE A 93 8.11 7.10 -3.27
CA ILE A 93 8.49 8.44 -3.74
C ILE A 93 7.30 9.41 -3.68
N ARG A 94 6.11 8.97 -4.10
CA ARG A 94 4.90 9.79 -4.05
C ARG A 94 4.52 10.15 -2.62
N ILE A 95 4.56 9.18 -1.71
CA ILE A 95 4.28 9.43 -0.29
C ILE A 95 5.30 10.42 0.28
N SER A 96 6.60 10.20 0.07
CA SER A 96 7.65 11.13 0.58
C SER A 96 7.43 12.56 0.07
N ARG A 97 7.20 12.70 -1.25
CA ARG A 97 6.94 14.02 -1.85
C ARG A 97 5.69 14.66 -1.30
N PHE A 98 4.58 13.92 -1.19
CA PHE A 98 3.34 14.46 -0.65
C PHE A 98 3.55 15.04 0.76
N TYR A 99 4.29 14.34 1.62
CA TYR A 99 4.62 14.87 2.95
C TYR A 99 5.48 16.13 2.86
N GLU A 100 6.56 16.09 2.09
CA GLU A 100 7.50 17.21 1.99
C GLU A 100 6.90 18.46 1.35
N THR A 101 6.13 18.29 0.27
CA THR A 101 5.67 19.40 -0.59
C THR A 101 4.26 19.85 -0.30
N ASN A 102 3.35 18.93 0.04
CA ASN A 102 1.94 19.27 0.22
C ASN A 102 1.60 19.46 1.70
N LEU A 103 2.28 18.75 2.61
CA LEU A 103 2.07 18.88 4.05
C LEU A 103 3.16 19.69 4.75
N GLU A 104 4.27 20.01 4.07
CA GLU A 104 5.46 20.66 4.64
C GLU A 104 6.01 19.89 5.87
N GLN A 105 5.93 18.56 5.81
CA GLN A 105 6.31 17.64 6.87
C GLN A 105 7.38 16.65 6.42
N ILE A 106 8.15 16.14 7.38
CA ILE A 106 9.13 15.09 7.15
C ILE A 106 8.57 13.78 7.74
N ILE A 107 8.67 12.70 6.97
CA ILE A 107 8.37 11.36 7.49
C ILE A 107 9.52 10.96 8.42
N VAL A 108 9.27 11.00 9.73
CA VAL A 108 10.26 10.63 10.76
C VAL A 108 10.35 9.12 10.99
N CYS A 109 9.37 8.36 10.50
CA CYS A 109 9.38 6.90 10.54
C CYS A 109 10.23 6.32 9.41
N GLN A 110 10.80 5.14 9.64
CA GLN A 110 11.47 4.41 8.57
C GLN A 110 10.43 4.00 7.52
N LEU A 111 10.57 4.53 6.29
CA LEU A 111 9.76 4.07 5.17
C LEU A 111 10.02 2.58 4.91
N PRO A 112 9.00 1.84 4.46
CA PRO A 112 9.16 0.42 4.23
C PRO A 112 10.20 0.13 3.14
N ASP A 113 11.00 -0.91 3.36
CA ASP A 113 12.07 -1.31 2.45
C ASP A 113 11.53 -2.05 1.21
N LEU A 114 12.05 -1.69 0.03
CA LEU A 114 11.64 -2.26 -1.26
C LEU A 114 11.94 -3.75 -1.39
N HIS A 115 13.03 -4.23 -0.80
CA HIS A 115 13.36 -5.65 -0.85
C HIS A 115 12.33 -6.46 -0.06
N THR A 116 11.90 -5.96 1.09
CA THR A 116 10.81 -6.54 1.90
C THR A 116 9.48 -6.54 1.14
N LEU A 117 9.13 -5.42 0.51
CA LEU A 117 7.90 -5.27 -0.29
C LEU A 117 7.84 -6.19 -1.51
N THR A 118 8.97 -6.45 -2.16
CA THR A 118 9.03 -7.23 -3.40
C THR A 118 9.24 -8.73 -3.17
N ARG A 119 9.71 -9.09 -1.97
CA ARG A 119 9.94 -10.45 -1.48
C ARG A 119 8.71 -11.14 -0.91
N ILE A 120 7.49 -10.62 -1.11
CA ILE A 120 6.27 -11.29 -0.62
C ILE A 120 6.09 -12.66 -1.34
N GLU A 121 6.87 -13.63 -0.86
CA GLU A 121 6.77 -15.07 -0.86
C GLU A 121 6.67 -15.36 0.64
N PHE A 122 5.47 -15.72 1.10
CA PHE A 122 5.16 -15.84 2.52
C PHE A 122 5.80 -17.08 3.14
N ASP A 123 7.06 -16.98 3.53
CA ASP A 123 7.69 -17.91 4.47
C ASP A 123 8.07 -17.15 5.75
N GLY A 124 7.29 -17.37 6.82
CA GLY A 124 7.72 -17.16 8.21
C GLY A 124 7.68 -15.73 8.77
N GLU A 125 6.70 -15.52 9.67
CA GLU A 125 6.67 -14.66 10.88
C GLU A 125 7.04 -13.15 10.87
N ASP A 126 7.69 -12.58 9.86
CA ASP A 126 8.05 -11.15 9.91
C ASP A 126 7.07 -10.27 9.13
N PHE A 127 6.15 -9.63 9.86
CA PHE A 127 5.11 -8.77 9.30
C PHE A 127 5.60 -7.39 8.87
N PHE A 128 5.22 -7.01 7.66
CA PHE A 128 5.42 -5.71 7.03
C PHE A 128 4.64 -4.55 7.70
N PHE A 129 3.39 -4.81 8.10
CA PHE A 129 2.51 -3.78 8.70
C PHE A 129 2.80 -3.54 10.19
N VAL A 130 3.20 -4.57 10.92
CA VAL A 130 3.56 -4.47 12.35
C VAL A 130 4.79 -3.56 12.53
N LYS A 131 5.75 -3.57 11.60
CA LYS A 131 6.90 -2.63 11.66
C LYS A 131 6.50 -1.18 11.37
N PHE A 132 5.55 -0.93 10.46
CA PHE A 132 5.12 0.43 10.15
C PHE A 132 4.39 1.06 11.35
N GLU A 133 3.49 0.32 12.00
CA GLU A 133 2.75 0.78 13.18
C GLU A 133 3.64 0.89 14.43
N LEU A 134 4.57 -0.05 14.65
CA LEU A 134 5.54 0.04 15.75
C LEU A 134 6.53 1.21 15.58
N SER A 135 6.93 1.54 14.34
CA SER A 135 7.77 2.72 14.07
C SER A 135 7.02 4.03 14.31
N TYR A 136 5.72 4.05 14.06
CA TYR A 136 4.84 5.21 14.30
C TYR A 136 4.61 5.44 15.80
N LEU A 137 4.37 4.38 16.57
CA LEU A 137 4.17 4.48 18.02
C LEU A 137 5.46 4.88 18.76
N ASP A 138 6.62 4.31 18.39
CA ASP A 138 7.91 4.63 19.01
C ASP A 138 8.38 6.07 18.67
N SER A 139 8.11 6.55 17.45
CA SER A 139 8.41 7.94 17.08
C SER A 139 7.48 8.95 17.75
N HIS A 140 6.21 8.62 17.96
CA HIS A 140 5.26 9.50 18.64
C HIS A 140 5.57 9.63 20.15
N GLU A 141 5.95 8.54 20.82
CA GLU A 141 6.41 8.59 22.23
C GLU A 141 7.69 9.40 22.40
N ARG A 142 8.66 9.29 21.47
CA ARG A 142 9.89 10.10 21.51
C ARG A 142 9.61 11.58 21.30
N TYR A 143 8.69 11.94 20.39
CA TYR A 143 8.30 13.34 20.18
C TYR A 143 7.64 13.95 21.42
N GLN A 144 6.76 13.21 22.11
CA GLN A 144 6.11 13.72 23.32
C GLN A 144 7.07 13.89 24.52
N LYS A 145 8.18 13.13 24.56
CA LYS A 145 9.23 13.28 25.58
C LYS A 145 10.20 14.44 25.36
N VAL A 146 10.24 15.02 24.16
CA VAL A 146 11.11 16.16 23.82
C VAL A 146 10.41 17.50 24.06
N ILE A 147 9.07 17.49 24.14
CA ILE A 147 8.23 18.70 24.23
C ILE A 147 7.72 18.93 25.68
N ASN A 148 8.01 18.02 26.63
CA ASN A 148 7.77 18.17 28.07
C ASN A 148 9.09 18.14 28.85
#